data_AF-A0A932MEZ6-F1
#
_entry.id   AF-A0A932MEZ6-F1
#
_cell.length_a   1.000
_cell.length_b   1.000
_cell.length_c   1.000
_cell.angle_alpha   90.00
_cell.angle_beta   90.00
_cell.angle_gamma   90.00
#
_symmetry.space_group_name_H-M   'P 1'
#
loop_
_entity.id
_entity.type
_entity.pdbx_description
1 polymer ?
#
loop_
_entity_poly.entity_id
_entity_poly.type
_entity_poly.pdbx_seq_one_letter_code
_entity_poly.pdbx_strand_id
1 'polypeptide(L)'
;GIRDAIPGTAAALGAVAVICGAVALLVRRRDVLLVALAAPVATIPIAGGELMRQIGRERSSAELAAAIARVLPPGADVVAVAAFPLSLPFYLRQPVLLASATGAELTSNYLVRDLARWRLVPGSPLRPADWWHDAAVQCGRVKVFVTRADDAQTRAVLAAQVPLLVATAKFAAYGPCARSDLASRRRRLRSRRETFHR
;
A
#
# COMPACT_ATOMS: atom_id res chain seq x y z
N GLY A 1 -2.32 10.30 -13.00
CA GLY A 1 -1.48 9.16 -12.56
C GLY A 1 -0.03 9.43 -12.93
N ILE A 2 0.93 8.60 -12.51
CA ILE A 2 2.38 8.83 -12.81
C ILE A 2 2.63 9.10 -14.30
N ARG A 3 1.88 8.47 -15.20
CA ARG A 3 1.96 8.67 -16.66
C ARG A 3 1.72 10.11 -17.11
N ASP A 4 0.90 10.88 -16.39
CA ASP A 4 0.58 12.27 -16.73
C ASP A 4 1.64 13.25 -16.19
N ALA A 5 2.38 12.86 -15.16
CA ALA A 5 3.44 13.67 -14.56
C ALA A 5 4.77 13.60 -15.33
N ILE A 6 5.05 12.46 -15.99
CA ILE A 6 6.26 12.22 -16.79
C ILE A 6 6.49 13.30 -17.87
N PRO A 7 5.53 13.60 -18.78
CA PRO A 7 5.77 14.56 -19.86
C PRO A 7 6.02 15.97 -19.35
N GLY A 8 5.32 16.40 -18.29
CA GLY A 8 5.52 17.72 -17.68
C GLY A 8 6.91 17.86 -17.05
N THR A 9 7.37 16.84 -16.33
CA THR A 9 8.73 16.83 -15.75
C THR A 9 9.83 16.77 -16.82
N ALA A 10 9.63 16.01 -17.89
CA ALA A 10 10.57 15.90 -19.00
C ALA A 10 10.69 17.23 -19.77
N ALA A 11 9.56 17.89 -20.05
CA ALA A 11 9.55 19.19 -20.72
C ALA A 11 10.23 20.28 -19.89
N ALA A 12 9.97 20.33 -18.57
CA ALA A 12 10.59 21.31 -17.68
C ALA A 12 12.12 21.14 -17.60
N LEU A 13 12.61 19.90 -17.41
CA LEU A 13 14.05 19.61 -17.37
C LEU A 13 14.72 19.86 -18.72
N GLY A 14 14.06 19.50 -19.83
CA GLY A 14 14.54 19.78 -21.18
C GLY A 14 14.66 21.28 -21.46
N ALA A 15 13.65 22.08 -21.08
CA ALA A 15 13.68 23.53 -21.24
C ALA A 15 14.82 24.17 -20.45
N VAL A 16 15.02 23.76 -19.19
CA VAL A 16 16.14 24.24 -18.36
C VAL A 16 17.47 23.90 -19.00
N ALA A 17 17.66 22.66 -19.48
CA ALA A 17 18.90 22.25 -20.14
C ALA A 17 19.19 23.05 -21.41
N VAL A 18 18.18 23.33 -22.23
CA VAL A 18 18.32 24.14 -23.45
C VAL A 18 18.66 25.59 -23.12
N ILE A 19 17.98 26.19 -22.13
CA ILE A 19 18.25 27.58 -21.72
C ILE A 19 19.66 27.70 -21.14
N CYS A 20 20.07 26.79 -20.26
CA CYS A 20 21.40 26.76 -19.68
C CYS A 20 22.49 26.54 -20.74
N GLY A 21 22.25 25.65 -21.71
CA GLY A 21 23.15 25.43 -22.84
C GLY A 21 23.30 26.67 -23.73
N ALA A 22 22.20 27.36 -24.04
CA ALA A 22 22.22 28.60 -24.81
C ALA A 22 22.97 29.72 -24.08
N VAL A 23 22.76 29.88 -22.77
CA VAL A 23 23.48 30.86 -21.94
C VAL A 23 24.98 30.55 -21.91
N ALA A 24 25.36 29.27 -21.81
CA ALA A 24 26.76 28.86 -21.81
C ALA A 24 27.46 29.15 -23.16
N LEU A 25 26.74 29.09 -24.27
CA LEU A 25 27.28 29.39 -25.61
C LEU A 25 27.37 30.90 -25.89
N LEU A 26 26.43 31.70 -25.36
CA LEU A 26 26.34 33.13 -25.63
C LEU A 26 27.18 33.99 -24.68
N VAL A 27 27.48 33.51 -23.46
CA VAL A 27 28.17 34.29 -22.43
C VAL A 27 29.58 33.78 -22.21
N ARG A 28 30.60 34.63 -22.42
CA ARG A 28 32.03 34.28 -22.24
C ARG A 28 32.57 34.51 -20.81
N ARG A 29 31.72 34.85 -19.84
CA ARG A 29 32.13 35.02 -18.43
C ARG A 29 32.21 33.66 -17.73
N ARG A 30 33.38 33.32 -17.18
CA ARG A 30 33.65 32.04 -16.50
C ARG A 30 32.65 31.74 -15.36
N ASP A 31 32.32 32.75 -14.56
CA ASP A 31 31.42 32.57 -13.40
C ASP A 31 29.99 32.18 -13.85
N VAL A 32 29.52 32.78 -14.95
CA VAL A 32 28.19 32.49 -15.52
C VAL A 32 28.18 31.13 -16.19
N LEU A 33 29.27 30.73 -16.84
CA LEU A 33 29.42 29.41 -17.45
C LEU A 33 29.31 28.28 -16.40
N LEU A 34 29.97 28.44 -15.24
CA LEU A 34 29.93 27.46 -14.17
C LEU A 34 28.53 27.32 -13.57
N VAL A 35 27.83 28.44 -13.34
CA VAL A 35 26.45 28.43 -12.85
C VAL A 35 25.50 27.82 -13.89
N ALA A 36 25.66 28.17 -15.17
CA ALA A 36 24.83 27.63 -16.25
C ALA A 36 25.01 26.11 -16.42
N LEU A 37 26.23 25.59 -16.28
CA LEU A 37 26.48 24.15 -16.37
C LEU A 37 26.01 23.36 -15.13
N ALA A 38 26.03 23.98 -13.94
CA ALA A 38 25.60 23.35 -12.70
C ALA A 38 24.08 23.41 -12.46
N ALA A 39 23.40 24.44 -13.01
CA ALA A 39 21.98 24.67 -12.80
C ALA A 39 21.07 23.49 -13.20
N PRO A 40 21.26 22.80 -14.35
CA PRO A 40 20.42 21.67 -14.71
C PRO A 40 20.44 20.55 -13.66
N VAL A 41 21.61 20.20 -13.13
CA VAL A 41 21.76 19.16 -12.09
C VAL A 41 21.06 19.58 -10.80
N ALA A 42 21.18 20.85 -10.41
CA ALA A 42 20.51 21.40 -9.23
C ALA A 42 18.98 21.42 -9.36
N THR A 43 18.44 21.53 -10.58
CA THR A 43 16.98 21.53 -10.80
C THR A 43 16.33 20.14 -10.78
N ILE A 44 17.11 19.05 -10.90
CA ILE A 44 16.61 17.67 -10.87
C ILE A 44 15.78 17.36 -9.62
N PRO A 45 16.24 17.61 -8.38
CA PRO A 45 15.44 17.32 -7.18
C PRO A 45 14.17 18.19 -7.08
N ILE A 46 14.18 19.41 -7.62
CA ILE A 46 13.05 20.34 -7.58
C ILE A 46 11.98 19.92 -8.60
N ALA A 47 12.36 19.68 -9.84
CA ALA A 47 11.45 19.26 -10.91
C ALA A 47 11.01 17.79 -10.74
N GLY A 48 11.89 16.93 -10.23
CA GLY A 48 11.62 15.51 -9.99
C GLY A 48 10.89 15.21 -8.69
N GLY A 49 10.75 16.18 -7.78
CA GLY A 49 10.18 15.97 -6.44
C GLY A 49 8.75 15.44 -6.46
N GLU A 50 7.87 15.99 -7.30
CA GLU A 50 6.47 15.51 -7.40
C GLU A 50 6.38 14.12 -8.02
N LEU A 51 7.21 13.83 -9.04
CA LEU A 51 7.30 12.50 -9.64
C LEU A 51 7.80 11.48 -8.61
N MET A 52 8.85 11.80 -7.86
CA MET A 52 9.35 10.95 -6.77
C MET A 52 8.32 10.75 -5.66
N ARG A 53 7.53 11.79 -5.34
CA ARG A 53 6.43 11.68 -4.37
C ARG A 53 5.28 10.80 -4.88
N GLN A 54 4.97 10.83 -6.18
CA GLN A 54 3.97 9.95 -6.78
C GLN A 54 4.47 8.51 -6.88
N ILE A 55 5.73 8.30 -7.29
CA ILE A 55 6.38 6.97 -7.25
C ILE A 55 6.40 6.45 -5.81
N GLY A 56 6.70 7.30 -4.85
CA GLY A 56 6.67 6.99 -3.42
C GLY A 56 5.27 6.58 -2.96
N ARG A 57 4.22 7.31 -3.36
CA ARG A 57 2.82 6.95 -3.06
C ARG A 57 2.38 5.65 -3.73
N GLU A 58 2.79 5.40 -4.97
CA GLU A 58 2.47 4.15 -5.65
C GLU A 58 3.28 2.95 -5.13
N ARG A 59 4.49 3.15 -4.63
CA ARG A 59 5.32 2.07 -4.04
C ARG A 59 5.01 1.86 -2.56
N SER A 60 4.59 2.89 -1.84
CA SER A 60 4.33 2.82 -0.40
C SER A 60 2.91 2.36 -0.12
N SER A 61 2.79 1.43 0.82
CA SER A 61 1.50 1.02 1.39
C SER A 61 1.04 1.95 2.53
N ALA A 62 1.56 3.18 2.64
CA ALA A 62 1.27 4.08 3.75
C ALA A 62 -0.21 4.49 3.83
N GLU A 63 -0.81 4.87 2.70
CA GLU A 63 -2.23 5.23 2.64
C GLU A 63 -3.12 4.04 3.01
N LEU A 64 -2.80 2.88 2.44
CA LEU A 64 -3.44 1.61 2.76
C LEU A 64 -3.33 1.30 4.26
N ALA A 65 -2.14 1.41 4.84
CA ALA A 65 -1.89 1.17 6.26
C ALA A 65 -2.66 2.14 7.15
N ALA A 66 -2.71 3.43 6.78
CA ALA A 66 -3.45 4.45 7.53
C ALA A 66 -4.96 4.17 7.54
N ALA A 67 -5.53 3.74 6.42
CA ALA A 67 -6.93 3.35 6.35
C ALA A 67 -7.23 2.12 7.22
N ILE A 68 -6.36 1.11 7.17
CA ILE A 68 -6.48 -0.12 7.97
C ILE A 68 -6.35 0.22 9.47
N ALA A 69 -5.35 1.00 9.87
CA ALA A 69 -5.08 1.33 11.27
C ALA A 69 -6.24 2.06 11.97
N ARG A 70 -7.08 2.80 11.22
CA ARG A 70 -8.27 3.47 11.77
C ARG A 70 -9.37 2.51 12.22
N VAL A 71 -9.44 1.32 11.62
CA VAL A 71 -10.52 0.35 11.85
C VAL A 71 -10.05 -0.90 12.57
N LEU A 72 -8.73 -1.14 12.63
CA LEU A 72 -8.15 -2.36 13.14
C LEU A 72 -7.98 -2.29 14.67
N PRO A 73 -8.69 -3.12 15.47
CA PRO A 73 -8.49 -3.17 16.90
C PRO A 73 -7.18 -3.91 17.25
N PRO A 74 -6.66 -3.76 18.48
CA PRO A 74 -5.49 -4.51 18.94
C PRO A 74 -5.71 -6.03 18.79
N GLY A 75 -4.75 -6.72 18.19
CA GLY A 75 -4.82 -8.18 17.98
C GLY A 75 -5.74 -8.63 16.83
N ALA A 76 -6.18 -7.73 15.96
CA ALA A 76 -6.83 -8.12 14.71
C ALA A 76 -5.80 -8.41 13.60
N ASP A 77 -6.15 -9.35 12.73
CA ASP A 77 -5.23 -9.82 11.69
C ASP A 77 -5.44 -9.06 10.39
N VAL A 78 -4.35 -8.85 9.65
CA VAL A 78 -4.42 -8.41 8.25
C VAL A 78 -4.04 -9.57 7.37
N VAL A 79 -4.89 -9.87 6.39
CA VAL A 79 -4.75 -10.98 5.45
C VAL A 79 -4.52 -10.41 4.05
N ALA A 80 -3.39 -10.73 3.46
CA ALA A 80 -3.08 -10.43 2.08
C ALA A 80 -3.42 -11.66 1.21
N VAL A 81 -4.18 -11.46 0.14
CA VAL A 81 -4.77 -12.50 -0.70
C VAL A 81 -4.19 -12.39 -2.10
N ALA A 82 -3.41 -13.39 -2.51
CA ALA A 82 -2.69 -13.44 -3.80
C ALA A 82 -1.90 -12.16 -4.15
N ALA A 83 -1.58 -11.38 -3.12
CA ALA A 83 -0.95 -10.08 -3.21
C ALA A 83 -0.24 -9.83 -1.89
N PHE A 84 1.02 -9.38 -1.90
CA PHE A 84 1.74 -9.06 -0.67
C PHE A 84 2.35 -7.65 -0.74
N PRO A 85 1.72 -6.65 -0.10
CA PRO A 85 2.29 -5.30 -0.05
C PRO A 85 3.49 -5.27 0.90
N LEU A 86 4.71 -5.31 0.34
CA LEU A 86 5.96 -5.50 1.09
C LEU A 86 6.20 -4.49 2.21
N SER A 87 5.77 -3.23 2.06
CA SER A 87 5.95 -2.20 3.08
C SER A 87 4.82 -2.17 4.12
N LEU A 88 3.72 -2.91 3.91
CA LEU A 88 2.55 -2.85 4.79
C LEU A 88 2.82 -3.39 6.21
N PRO A 89 3.51 -4.55 6.39
CA PRO A 89 3.87 -5.02 7.73
C PRO A 89 4.66 -4.00 8.54
N PHE A 90 5.55 -3.25 7.89
CA PHE A 90 6.35 -2.19 8.51
C PHE A 90 5.46 -1.05 9.06
N TYR A 91 4.52 -0.54 8.25
CA TYR A 91 3.63 0.54 8.69
C TYR A 91 2.63 0.10 9.77
N LEU A 92 2.14 -1.14 9.69
CA LEU A 92 1.21 -1.69 10.68
C LEU A 92 1.90 -2.17 11.96
N ARG A 93 3.24 -2.30 11.95
CA ARG A 93 4.05 -2.87 13.04
C ARG A 93 3.57 -4.24 13.50
N GLN A 94 3.06 -5.04 12.58
CA GLN A 94 2.62 -6.41 12.84
C GLN A 94 2.78 -7.28 11.58
N PRO A 95 2.91 -8.61 11.74
CA PRO A 95 2.91 -9.52 10.62
C PRO A 95 1.59 -9.47 9.84
N VAL A 96 1.69 -9.58 8.51
CA VAL A 96 0.54 -9.74 7.61
C VAL A 96 0.47 -11.21 7.20
N LEU A 97 -0.68 -11.84 7.40
CA LEU A 97 -0.92 -13.21 6.95
C LEU A 97 -1.01 -13.21 5.42
N LEU A 98 -0.37 -14.15 4.75
CA LEU A 98 -0.41 -14.26 3.28
C LEU A 98 -1.10 -15.56 2.87
N ALA A 99 -2.27 -15.44 2.25
CA ALA A 99 -2.93 -16.51 1.53
C ALA A 99 -2.46 -16.48 0.08
N SER A 100 -1.65 -17.46 -0.31
CA SER A 100 -1.08 -17.56 -1.65
C SER A 100 -1.00 -19.01 -2.09
N ALA A 101 -1.08 -19.28 -3.38
CA ALA A 101 -0.88 -20.61 -3.94
C ALA A 101 0.62 -20.92 -4.07
N THR A 102 1.37 -20.01 -4.70
CA THR A 102 2.75 -20.21 -5.16
C THR A 102 3.78 -19.40 -4.36
N GLY A 103 3.36 -18.42 -3.57
CA GLY A 103 4.25 -17.50 -2.87
C GLY A 103 4.96 -16.50 -3.78
N ALA A 104 4.59 -16.42 -5.07
CA ALA A 104 5.22 -15.55 -6.07
C ALA A 104 5.22 -14.06 -5.65
N GLU A 105 4.35 -13.68 -4.73
CA GLU A 105 4.23 -12.32 -4.19
C GLU A 105 5.37 -11.94 -3.23
N LEU A 106 6.09 -12.93 -2.67
CA LEU A 106 7.11 -12.71 -1.64
C LEU A 106 8.45 -12.20 -2.19
N THR A 107 8.62 -12.09 -3.51
CA THR A 107 9.85 -11.66 -4.22
C THR A 107 11.14 -12.45 -3.93
N SER A 108 11.13 -13.34 -2.93
CA SER A 108 12.25 -14.16 -2.52
C SER A 108 12.16 -15.55 -3.15
N ASN A 109 13.10 -15.85 -4.05
CA ASN A 109 13.23 -17.15 -4.70
C ASN A 109 13.35 -18.31 -3.68
N TYR A 110 13.98 -18.04 -2.52
CA TYR A 110 14.13 -19.04 -1.46
C TYR A 110 12.79 -19.38 -0.79
N LEU A 111 11.96 -18.37 -0.50
CA LEU A 111 10.63 -18.61 0.11
C LEU A 111 9.68 -19.31 -0.87
N VAL A 112 9.75 -18.97 -2.15
CA VAL A 112 8.93 -19.61 -3.20
C VAL A 112 9.28 -21.08 -3.34
N ARG A 113 10.58 -21.43 -3.41
CA ARG A 113 11.02 -22.81 -3.58
C ARG A 113 10.63 -23.72 -2.42
N ASP A 114 10.71 -23.19 -1.19
CA ASP A 114 10.51 -23.96 0.03
C ASP A 114 9.16 -23.63 0.71
N LEU A 115 8.19 -23.08 -0.04
CA LEU A 115 6.93 -22.53 0.50
C LEU A 115 6.15 -23.52 1.37
N ALA A 116 6.04 -24.78 0.92
CA ALA A 116 5.33 -25.84 1.66
C ALA A 116 5.97 -26.07 3.03
N ARG A 117 7.31 -26.08 3.11
CA ARG A 117 8.06 -26.20 4.36
C ARG A 117 7.82 -24.98 5.25
N TRP A 118 7.86 -23.77 4.70
CA TRP A 118 7.63 -22.54 5.45
C TRP A 118 6.22 -22.41 6.02
N ARG A 119 5.21 -23.01 5.38
CA ARG A 119 3.85 -23.08 5.92
C ARG A 119 3.74 -23.95 7.18
N LEU A 120 4.58 -24.97 7.31
CA LEU A 120 4.56 -25.91 8.45
C LEU A 120 5.27 -25.38 9.69
N VAL A 121 6.05 -24.31 9.56
CA VAL A 121 6.76 -23.69 10.70
C VAL A 121 5.73 -23.12 11.70
N PRO A 122 5.83 -23.44 13.00
CA PRO A 122 4.95 -22.86 14.02
C PRO A 122 4.95 -21.33 13.98
N GLY A 123 3.76 -20.73 13.97
CA GLY A 123 3.61 -19.28 13.90
C GLY A 123 3.85 -18.66 12.51
N SER A 124 4.04 -19.47 11.47
CA SER A 124 4.18 -18.97 10.09
C SER A 124 3.00 -18.07 9.69
N PRO A 125 3.23 -16.94 9.01
CA PRO A 125 2.16 -16.08 8.49
C PRO A 125 1.55 -16.63 7.19
N LEU A 126 2.11 -17.70 6.62
CA LEU A 126 1.69 -18.25 5.34
C LEU A 126 0.46 -19.14 5.49
N ARG A 127 -0.50 -18.99 4.59
CA ARG A 127 -1.74 -19.77 4.54
C ARG A 127 -1.95 -20.36 3.14
N PRO A 128 -2.70 -21.47 3.03
CA PRO A 128 -3.21 -21.96 1.75
C PRO A 128 -3.98 -20.88 0.97
N ALA A 129 -4.04 -21.01 -0.35
CA ALA A 129 -4.59 -19.99 -1.25
C ALA A 129 -6.10 -19.76 -1.05
N ASP A 130 -6.81 -20.79 -0.62
CA ASP A 130 -8.26 -20.86 -0.42
C ASP A 130 -8.67 -20.56 1.01
N TRP A 131 -7.74 -20.65 1.97
CA TRP A 131 -8.00 -20.45 3.40
C TRP A 131 -8.71 -19.13 3.75
N TRP A 132 -8.48 -18.07 2.97
CA TRP A 132 -9.08 -16.77 3.24
C TRP A 132 -10.59 -16.74 3.00
N HIS A 133 -11.14 -17.64 2.17
CA HIS A 133 -12.60 -17.75 1.94
C HIS A 133 -13.31 -18.08 3.25
N ASP A 134 -12.87 -19.14 3.93
CA ASP A 134 -13.41 -19.53 5.22
C ASP A 134 -13.15 -18.46 6.29
N ALA A 135 -11.97 -17.84 6.27
CA ALA A 135 -11.62 -16.79 7.21
C ALA A 135 -12.53 -15.54 7.09
N ALA A 136 -12.94 -15.19 5.86
CA ALA A 136 -13.82 -14.06 5.59
C ALA A 136 -15.27 -14.36 6.03
N VAL A 137 -15.74 -15.58 5.83
CA VAL A 137 -17.09 -16.02 6.23
C VAL A 137 -17.20 -16.20 7.75
N GLN A 138 -16.29 -16.97 8.35
CA GLN A 138 -16.39 -17.36 9.76
C GLN A 138 -16.04 -16.20 10.70
N CYS A 139 -15.11 -15.33 10.27
CA CYS A 139 -14.67 -14.14 10.98
C CYS A 139 -14.50 -14.32 12.51
N GLY A 140 -13.83 -15.40 12.91
CA GLY A 140 -13.64 -15.73 14.33
C GLY A 140 -12.80 -14.70 15.11
N ARG A 141 -11.99 -13.92 14.40
CA ARG A 141 -11.29 -12.71 14.89
C ARG A 141 -11.52 -11.60 13.87
N VAL A 142 -11.48 -10.35 14.30
CA VAL A 142 -11.56 -9.21 13.37
C VAL A 142 -10.41 -9.30 12.37
N LYS A 143 -10.74 -9.22 11.07
CA LYS A 143 -9.75 -9.24 9.99
C LYS A 143 -10.00 -8.15 8.96
N VAL A 144 -8.93 -7.71 8.35
CA VAL A 144 -8.95 -6.89 7.13
C VAL A 144 -8.25 -7.66 6.02
N PHE A 145 -8.88 -7.73 4.86
CA PHE A 145 -8.38 -8.43 3.68
C PHE A 145 -7.81 -7.43 2.69
N VAL A 146 -6.65 -7.74 2.12
CA VAL A 146 -5.97 -6.92 1.13
C VAL A 146 -5.74 -7.77 -0.11
N THR A 147 -6.12 -7.30 -1.27
CA THR A 147 -5.87 -7.95 -2.57
C THR A 147 -5.38 -6.91 -3.58
N ARG A 148 -4.97 -7.34 -4.78
CA ARG A 148 -4.63 -6.40 -5.85
C ARG A 148 -5.86 -5.62 -6.32
N ALA A 149 -5.65 -4.39 -6.74
CA ALA A 149 -6.71 -3.55 -7.27
C ALA A 149 -7.28 -4.09 -8.59
N ASP A 150 -6.47 -4.77 -9.39
CA ASP A 150 -6.82 -5.34 -10.69
C ASP A 150 -7.35 -6.79 -10.62
N ASP A 151 -7.31 -7.44 -9.45
CA ASP A 151 -7.88 -8.77 -9.24
C ASP A 151 -9.41 -8.68 -9.06
N ALA A 152 -10.13 -8.60 -10.17
CA ALA A 152 -11.58 -8.45 -10.19
C ALA A 152 -12.30 -9.64 -9.51
N GLN A 153 -11.78 -10.85 -9.64
CA GLN A 153 -12.39 -12.06 -9.10
C GLN A 153 -12.33 -12.06 -7.57
N THR A 154 -11.15 -11.89 -6.99
CA THR A 154 -10.99 -11.83 -5.52
C THR A 154 -11.76 -10.65 -4.95
N ARG A 155 -11.74 -9.50 -5.62
CA ARG A 155 -12.49 -8.31 -5.20
C ARG A 155 -13.99 -8.50 -5.19
N ALA A 156 -14.55 -9.20 -6.17
CA ALA A 156 -15.99 -9.50 -6.21
C ALA A 156 -16.41 -10.38 -5.03
N VAL A 157 -15.62 -11.41 -4.72
CA VAL A 157 -15.88 -12.30 -3.57
C VAL A 157 -15.78 -11.54 -2.24
N LEU A 158 -14.74 -10.71 -2.06
CA LEU A 158 -14.58 -9.90 -0.85
C LEU A 158 -15.70 -8.87 -0.71
N ALA A 159 -16.07 -8.17 -1.79
CA ALA A 159 -17.13 -7.16 -1.78
C ALA A 159 -18.50 -7.74 -1.40
N ALA A 160 -18.74 -9.03 -1.69
CA ALA A 160 -19.96 -9.72 -1.30
C ALA A 160 -20.03 -10.03 0.21
N GLN A 161 -18.90 -10.04 0.92
CA GLN A 161 -18.82 -10.49 2.32
C GLN A 161 -18.48 -9.37 3.30
N VAL A 162 -17.66 -8.40 2.87
CA VAL A 162 -17.10 -7.35 3.73
C VAL A 162 -17.03 -6.00 3.00
N PRO A 163 -17.20 -4.88 3.72
CA PRO A 163 -17.21 -3.56 3.08
C PRO A 163 -15.82 -3.16 2.57
N LEU A 164 -15.79 -2.40 1.48
CA LEU A 164 -14.55 -1.78 0.98
C LEU A 164 -14.12 -0.64 1.93
N LEU A 165 -12.86 -0.69 2.37
CA LEU A 165 -12.25 0.37 3.21
C LEU A 165 -11.55 1.43 2.37
N VAL A 166 -10.69 0.99 1.45
CA VAL A 166 -9.90 1.84 0.58
C VAL A 166 -9.48 1.07 -0.66
N ALA A 167 -9.40 1.76 -1.79
CA ALA A 167 -8.78 1.26 -3.01
C ALA A 167 -7.72 2.26 -3.45
N THR A 168 -6.50 1.76 -3.67
CA THR A 168 -5.38 2.50 -4.26
C THR A 168 -5.16 2.01 -5.69
N ALA A 169 -4.15 2.56 -6.39
CA ALA A 169 -3.79 2.09 -7.73
C ALA A 169 -3.35 0.61 -7.78
N LYS A 170 -2.82 0.05 -6.68
CA LYS A 170 -2.27 -1.32 -6.65
C LYS A 170 -3.04 -2.30 -5.79
N PHE A 171 -3.71 -1.82 -4.75
CA PHE A 171 -4.34 -2.68 -3.77
C PHE A 171 -5.72 -2.18 -3.38
N ALA A 172 -6.58 -3.10 -2.97
CA ALA A 172 -7.86 -2.81 -2.34
C ALA A 172 -7.92 -3.51 -0.97
N ALA A 173 -8.38 -2.80 0.06
CA ALA A 173 -8.60 -3.35 1.39
C ALA A 173 -10.09 -3.42 1.72
N TYR A 174 -10.49 -4.54 2.32
CA TYR A 174 -11.86 -4.86 2.69
C TYR A 174 -11.94 -5.27 4.16
N GLY A 175 -13.01 -4.87 4.85
CA GLY A 175 -13.26 -5.19 6.25
C GLY A 175 -13.61 -3.94 7.07
N PRO A 176 -13.47 -3.98 8.39
CA PRO A 176 -13.22 -5.19 9.16
C PRO A 176 -14.34 -6.21 8.96
N CYS A 177 -14.02 -7.49 8.81
CA CYS A 177 -15.01 -8.52 9.08
C CYS A 177 -15.30 -8.44 10.58
N ALA A 178 -16.56 -8.26 10.96
CA ALA A 178 -16.98 -8.33 12.35
C ALA A 178 -18.19 -9.25 12.42
N ARG A 179 -18.14 -10.24 13.31
CA ARG A 179 -19.37 -10.90 13.75
C ARG A 179 -20.32 -9.82 14.25
N SER A 180 -21.55 -9.83 13.74
CA SER A 180 -22.68 -8.98 14.13
C SER A 180 -22.83 -8.81 15.65
N ASP A 181 -22.36 -9.78 16.44
CA ASP A 181 -22.34 -9.74 17.90
C ASP A 181 -21.39 -8.72 18.55
N LEU A 182 -20.22 -8.42 17.98
CA LEU A 182 -19.29 -7.45 18.60
C LEU A 182 -19.73 -6.00 18.35
N ALA A 183 -20.33 -5.73 17.20
CA ALA A 183 -20.97 -4.45 16.90
C ALA A 183 -22.19 -4.22 17.81
N SER A 184 -22.99 -5.27 18.09
CA SER A 184 -24.14 -5.18 19.00
C SER A 184 -23.73 -5.03 20.47
N ARG A 185 -22.63 -5.69 20.91
CA ARG A 185 -22.08 -5.55 22.27
C ARG A 185 -21.54 -4.15 22.55
N ARG A 186 -20.79 -3.55 21.60
CA ARG A 186 -20.33 -2.15 21.73
C ARG A 186 -21.50 -1.16 21.77
N ARG A 187 -22.55 -1.37 20.97
CA ARG A 187 -23.74 -0.52 20.97
C ARG A 187 -24.50 -0.59 22.30
N ARG A 188 -24.62 -1.79 22.90
CA ARG A 188 -25.22 -1.99 24.24
C ARG A 188 -24.41 -1.37 25.37
N LEU A 189 -23.08 -1.47 25.34
CA LEU A 189 -22.22 -0.86 26.36
C LEU A 189 -22.23 0.68 26.30
N ARG A 190 -22.35 1.26 25.10
CA ARG A 190 -22.50 2.70 24.91
C ARG A 190 -23.85 3.21 25.43
N SER A 191 -24.94 2.51 25.10
CA SER A 191 -26.28 2.82 25.61
C SER A 191 -26.38 2.75 27.14
N ARG A 192 -25.76 1.75 27.79
CA ARG A 192 -25.72 1.66 29.27
C ARG A 192 -24.97 2.80 29.94
N ARG A 193 -23.93 3.35 29.32
CA ARG A 193 -23.20 4.52 29.88
C ARG A 193 -24.03 5.80 29.79
N GLU A 194 -24.89 5.93 28.78
CA GLU A 194 -25.78 7.08 28.62
C GLU A 194 -26.99 7.01 29.57
N THR A 195 -27.39 5.82 30.03
CA THR A 195 -28.47 5.65 31.02
C THR A 195 -28.04 5.85 32.47
N PHE A 196 -26.73 5.82 32.77
CA PHE A 196 -26.21 5.97 34.14
C PHE A 196 -25.89 7.42 34.52
N HIS A 197 -26.10 8.36 33.59
CA HIS A 197 -25.92 9.81 33.78
C HIS A 197 -27.23 10.61 33.71
N ARG A 198 -28.37 9.94 33.95
CA ARG A 198 -29.67 10.58 34.25
C ARG A 198 -30.18 10.04 35.57
#